data_AF-A0A6B2LPL6-F1
#
_entry.id   AF-A0A6B2LPL6-F1
#
_cell.length_a   1.000
_cell.length_b   1.000
_cell.length_c   1.000
_cell.angle_alpha   90.00
_cell.angle_beta   90.00
_cell.angle_gamma   90.00
#
_symmetry.space_group_name_H-M   'P 1'
#
loop_
_entity.id
_entity.type
_entity.pdbx_description
1 polymer ?
#
loop_
_entity_poly.entity_id
_entity_poly.type
_entity_poly.pdbx_seq_one_letter_code
_entity_poly.pdbx_strand_id
1 'polypeptide(L)'
;MDNLEDSLMCINKACKFSPNHLALLEEKAVVLHRMGKTEEAMNFLKSHETIHPNAICLKQLMLMEQGHFEEAREDIINSINHTGNVLFYLPSIIMLLLQDEFDKASEIIEKLPLNGVTFLIK
;
A
#
# COMPACT_ATOMS: atom_id res chain seq x y z
N MET A 1 15.70 -17.08 -9.22
CA MET A 1 15.54 -15.76 -9.87
C MET A 1 14.59 -15.93 -11.02
N ASP A 2 14.86 -16.79 -12.01
CA ASP A 2 14.06 -17.10 -13.21
C ASP A 2 12.52 -16.92 -13.17
N ASN A 3 11.83 -17.26 -12.08
CA ASN A 3 10.39 -17.08 -11.95
C ASN A 3 9.95 -15.60 -11.77
N LEU A 4 10.78 -14.74 -11.18
CA LEU A 4 10.44 -13.33 -10.95
C LEU A 4 10.55 -12.51 -12.24
N GLU A 5 11.59 -12.74 -13.05
CA GLU A 5 11.74 -12.11 -14.35
C GLU A 5 10.61 -12.51 -15.31
N ASP A 6 10.24 -13.79 -15.33
CA ASP A 6 9.11 -14.29 -16.14
C ASP A 6 7.77 -13.71 -15.66
N SER A 7 7.58 -13.60 -14.33
CA SER A 7 6.42 -12.94 -13.75
C SER A 7 6.34 -11.47 -14.18
N LEU A 8 7.45 -10.72 -14.08
CA LEU A 8 7.52 -9.33 -14.51
C LEU A 8 7.24 -9.19 -16.01
N MET A 9 7.73 -10.12 -16.85
CA MET A 9 7.43 -10.14 -18.28
C MET A 9 5.93 -10.36 -18.55
N CYS A 10 5.31 -11.31 -17.84
CA CYS A 10 3.88 -11.59 -17.95
C CYS A 10 3.04 -10.37 -17.52
N ILE A 11 3.38 -9.76 -16.39
CA ILE A 11 2.70 -8.56 -15.88
C ILE A 11 2.84 -7.41 -16.87
N ASN A 12 4.04 -7.14 -17.39
CA ASN A 12 4.26 -6.09 -18.39
C ASN A 12 3.46 -6.32 -19.68
N LYS A 13 3.26 -7.58 -20.11
CA LYS A 13 2.36 -7.90 -21.23
C LYS A 13 0.90 -7.60 -20.87
N ALA A 14 0.44 -7.99 -19.69
CA ALA A 14 -0.92 -7.73 -19.22
C ALA A 14 -1.21 -6.22 -19.08
N CYS A 15 -0.26 -5.44 -18.56
CA CYS A 15 -0.36 -3.99 -18.46
C CYS A 15 -0.56 -3.30 -19.82
N LYS A 16 -0.13 -3.89 -20.95
CA LYS A 16 -0.40 -3.32 -22.29
C LYS A 16 -1.89 -3.34 -22.64
N PHE A 17 -2.64 -4.32 -22.11
CA PHE A 17 -4.07 -4.45 -22.34
C PHE A 17 -4.89 -3.73 -21.27
N SER A 18 -4.36 -3.57 -20.06
CA SER A 18 -5.05 -2.90 -18.95
C SER A 18 -4.04 -2.12 -18.09
N PRO A 19 -3.58 -0.93 -18.55
CA PRO A 19 -2.46 -0.21 -17.95
C PRO A 19 -2.74 0.29 -16.53
N ASN A 20 -4.01 0.51 -16.20
CA ASN A 20 -4.45 1.02 -14.91
C ASN A 20 -5.16 -0.06 -14.08
N HIS A 21 -4.98 -1.34 -14.40
CA HIS A 21 -5.60 -2.41 -13.60
C HIS A 21 -4.88 -2.54 -12.26
N LEU A 22 -5.59 -2.24 -11.17
CA LEU A 22 -5.02 -2.19 -9.83
C LEU A 22 -4.17 -3.43 -9.49
N ALA A 23 -4.74 -4.63 -9.59
CA ALA A 23 -4.01 -5.85 -9.25
C ALA A 23 -2.72 -6.04 -10.06
N LEU A 24 -2.65 -5.55 -11.31
CA LEU A 24 -1.41 -5.65 -12.10
C LEU A 24 -0.36 -4.65 -11.61
N LEU A 25 -0.78 -3.47 -11.14
CA LEU A 25 0.11 -2.49 -10.54
C LEU A 25 0.67 -3.00 -9.21
N GLU A 26 -0.19 -3.56 -8.36
CA GLU A 26 0.18 -4.17 -7.08
C GLU A 26 1.17 -5.32 -7.29
N GLU A 27 0.84 -6.28 -8.16
CA GLU A 27 1.71 -7.42 -8.49
C GLU A 27 3.05 -6.97 -9.07
N LYS A 28 3.07 -5.96 -9.94
CA LYS A 28 4.33 -5.42 -10.49
C LYS A 28 5.22 -4.86 -9.39
N ALA A 29 4.67 -4.05 -8.49
CA ALA A 29 5.43 -3.46 -7.40
C ALA A 29 5.97 -4.54 -6.45
N VAL A 30 5.16 -5.54 -6.11
CA VAL A 30 5.57 -6.67 -5.28
C VAL A 30 6.68 -7.49 -5.94
N VAL A 31 6.57 -7.78 -7.24
CA VAL A 31 7.62 -8.51 -7.98
C VAL A 31 8.92 -7.71 -8.00
N LEU A 32 8.87 -6.40 -8.30
CA LEU A 32 10.04 -5.52 -8.27
C LEU A 32 10.70 -5.50 -6.87
N HIS A 33 9.91 -5.38 -5.82
CA HIS A 33 10.40 -5.43 -4.44
C HIS A 33 11.07 -6.78 -4.14
N ARG A 34 10.44 -7.91 -4.49
CA ARG A 34 11.00 -9.26 -4.29
C ARG A 34 12.28 -9.53 -5.09
N MET A 35 12.50 -8.79 -6.18
CA MET A 35 13.76 -8.79 -6.94
C MET A 35 14.85 -7.93 -6.29
N GLY A 36 14.59 -7.30 -5.14
CA GLY A 36 15.49 -6.34 -4.49
C GLY A 36 15.47 -4.95 -5.12
N LYS A 37 14.55 -4.68 -6.07
CA LYS A 37 14.40 -3.39 -6.75
C LYS A 37 13.36 -2.51 -6.08
N THR A 38 13.46 -2.35 -4.77
CA THR A 38 12.43 -1.66 -3.97
C THR A 38 12.26 -0.20 -4.37
N GLU A 39 13.34 0.52 -4.69
CA GLU A 39 13.23 1.90 -5.20
C GLU A 39 12.47 1.99 -6.53
N GLU A 40 12.67 1.02 -7.43
CA GLU A 40 11.93 0.95 -8.70
C GLU A 40 10.44 0.70 -8.42
N ALA A 41 10.13 -0.19 -7.46
CA ALA A 41 8.76 -0.45 -7.02
C ALA A 41 8.08 0.80 -6.45
N MET A 42 8.75 1.52 -5.54
CA MET A 42 8.20 2.73 -4.92
C MET A 42 7.98 3.86 -5.94
N ASN A 43 8.93 4.07 -6.86
CA ASN A 43 8.77 5.06 -7.93
C ASN A 43 7.62 4.68 -8.88
N PHE A 44 7.47 3.39 -9.18
CA PHE A 44 6.36 2.90 -9.97
C PHE A 44 5.01 3.15 -9.28
N LEU A 45 4.88 2.84 -8.00
CA LEU A 45 3.67 3.09 -7.21
C LEU A 45 3.34 4.58 -7.12
N LYS A 46 4.35 5.43 -6.90
CA LYS A 46 4.21 6.90 -6.89
C LYS A 46 3.62 7.43 -8.20
N SER A 47 4.04 6.90 -9.35
CA SER A 47 3.46 7.32 -10.64
C SER A 47 1.98 6.94 -10.84
N HIS A 48 1.41 6.08 -9.98
CA HIS A 48 0.02 5.60 -10.05
C HIS A 48 -0.83 5.98 -8.82
N GLU A 49 -0.26 6.76 -7.90
CA GLU A 49 -0.89 7.12 -6.61
C GLU A 49 -2.22 7.88 -6.78
N THR A 50 -2.34 8.67 -7.84
CA THR A 50 -3.55 9.45 -8.16
C THR A 50 -4.69 8.61 -8.71
N ILE A 51 -4.38 7.42 -9.21
CA ILE A 51 -5.33 6.51 -9.84
C ILE A 51 -5.84 5.50 -8.82
N HIS A 52 -4.96 5.08 -7.90
CA HIS A 52 -5.21 3.97 -7.00
C HIS A 52 -4.77 4.26 -5.56
N PRO A 53 -5.72 4.52 -4.65
CA PRO A 53 -5.47 4.58 -3.21
C PRO A 53 -4.64 3.41 -2.66
N ASN A 54 -4.83 2.20 -3.17
CA ASN A 54 -4.08 1.04 -2.72
C ASN A 54 -2.58 1.08 -3.08
N ALA A 55 -2.20 1.81 -4.14
CA ALA A 55 -0.79 1.96 -4.52
C ALA A 55 0.01 2.70 -3.44
N ILE A 56 -0.63 3.66 -2.78
CA ILE A 56 -0.08 4.42 -1.65
C ILE A 56 0.12 3.50 -0.45
N CYS A 57 -0.87 2.65 -0.10
CA CYS A 57 -0.73 1.71 1.03
C CYS A 57 0.45 0.76 0.83
N LEU A 58 0.63 0.21 -0.37
CA LEU A 58 1.76 -0.67 -0.68
C LEU A 58 3.11 0.04 -0.57
N LYS A 59 3.20 1.29 -1.05
CA LYS A 59 4.41 2.10 -0.91
C LYS A 59 4.74 2.33 0.57
N GLN A 60 3.75 2.65 1.39
CA GLN A 60 3.92 2.89 2.82
C GLN A 60 4.43 1.64 3.55
N LEU A 61 3.90 0.46 3.21
CA LEU A 61 4.40 -0.81 3.74
C LEU A 61 5.86 -1.06 3.34
N MET A 62 6.23 -0.78 2.08
CA MET A 62 7.62 -0.92 1.62
C MET A 62 8.58 0.03 2.35
N LEU A 63 8.16 1.27 2.63
CA LEU A 63 8.94 2.22 3.43
C LEU A 63 9.17 1.70 4.86
N MET A 64 8.13 1.12 5.46
CA MET A 64 8.21 0.52 6.80
C MET A 64 9.15 -0.69 6.85
N GLU A 65 9.09 -1.58 5.85
CA GLU A 65 10.00 -2.73 5.73
C GLU A 65 11.48 -2.31 5.63
N GLN A 66 11.74 -1.15 5.03
CA GLN A 66 13.08 -0.57 4.92
C GLN A 66 13.51 0.20 6.18
N GLY A 67 12.64 0.34 7.18
CA GLY A 67 12.92 1.10 8.40
C GLY A 67 12.73 2.62 8.26
N HIS A 68 12.19 3.10 7.13
CA HIS A 68 11.88 4.52 6.89
C HIS A 68 10.55 4.92 7.54
N PHE A 69 10.42 4.70 8.85
CA PHE A 69 9.16 4.90 9.59
C PHE A 69 8.67 6.34 9.59
N GLU A 70 9.56 7.33 9.67
CA GLU A 70 9.15 8.75 9.68
C GLU A 70 8.60 9.20 8.32
N GLU A 71 9.22 8.75 7.22
CA GLU A 71 8.71 9.03 5.88
C GLU A 71 7.38 8.34 5.63
N ALA A 72 7.24 7.07 6.07
CA ALA A 72 5.98 6.36 6.02
C ALA A 72 4.89 7.11 6.82
N ARG A 73 5.20 7.56 8.05
CA ARG A 73 4.26 8.30 8.91
C ARG A 73 3.78 9.59 8.24
N GLU A 74 4.69 10.38 7.69
CA GLU A 74 4.36 11.63 7.00
C GLU A 74 3.46 11.37 5.79
N ASP A 75 3.81 10.38 4.96
CA ASP A 75 3.04 10.01 3.78
C ASP A 75 1.63 9.50 4.14
N ILE A 76 1.50 8.75 5.23
CA ILE A 76 0.21 8.26 5.74
C ILE A 76 -0.67 9.42 6.21
N ILE A 77 -0.12 10.36 7.01
CA ILE A 77 -0.86 11.53 7.50
C ILE A 77 -1.37 12.37 6.31
N ASN A 78 -0.50 12.60 5.32
CA ASN A 78 -0.86 13.35 4.12
C ASN A 78 -1.98 12.64 3.33
N SER A 79 -1.90 11.31 3.19
CA SER A 79 -2.92 10.51 2.50
C SER A 79 -4.28 10.55 3.20
N ILE A 80 -4.30 10.41 4.53
CA ILE A 80 -5.51 10.48 5.35
C ILE A 80 -6.16 11.86 5.22
N ASN A 81 -5.37 12.94 5.35
CA ASN A 81 -5.87 14.31 5.31
C ASN A 81 -6.45 14.70 3.95
N HIS A 82 -5.90 14.18 2.85
CA HIS A 82 -6.36 14.52 1.50
C HIS A 82 -7.60 13.76 1.05
N THR A 83 -7.81 12.53 1.51
CA THR A 83 -8.83 11.64 0.93
C THR A 83 -9.91 11.21 1.92
N GLY A 84 -9.62 11.18 3.23
CA GLY A 84 -10.51 10.62 4.25
C GLY A 84 -10.89 9.16 4.03
N ASN A 85 -10.18 8.41 3.18
CA ASN A 85 -10.52 7.03 2.84
C ASN A 85 -10.00 6.06 3.92
N VAL A 86 -10.90 5.19 4.39
CA VAL A 86 -10.66 4.22 5.47
C VAL A 86 -9.48 3.28 5.20
N LEU A 87 -9.14 3.01 3.94
CA LEU A 87 -8.03 2.12 3.57
C LEU A 87 -6.65 2.70 3.94
N PHE A 88 -6.51 4.02 4.02
CA PHE A 88 -5.25 4.68 4.40
C PHE A 88 -4.93 4.61 5.88
N TYR A 89 -5.87 4.15 6.71
CA TYR A 89 -5.61 3.91 8.12
C TYR A 89 -4.96 2.55 8.38
N LEU A 90 -5.02 1.61 7.43
CA LEU A 90 -4.43 0.28 7.58
C LEU A 90 -2.90 0.36 7.78
N PRO A 91 -2.13 1.13 6.99
CA PRO A 91 -0.70 1.30 7.22
C PRO A 91 -0.38 1.95 8.58
N SER A 92 -1.20 2.91 9.05
CA SER A 92 -1.06 3.47 10.41
C SER A 92 -1.20 2.41 11.49
N ILE A 93 -2.23 1.56 11.38
CA ILE A 93 -2.49 0.50 12.35
C ILE A 93 -1.32 -0.49 12.35
N ILE A 94 -0.87 -0.92 11.17
CA ILE A 94 0.27 -1.84 11.04
C ILE A 94 1.55 -1.20 11.63
N MET A 95 1.79 0.08 11.36
CA MET A 95 2.96 0.80 11.88
C MET A 95 2.96 0.85 13.41
N LEU A 96 1.83 1.17 14.02
CA LEU A 96 1.68 1.20 15.48
C LEU A 96 1.82 -0.19 16.09
N LEU A 97 1.29 -1.23 15.44
CA LEU A 97 1.46 -2.62 15.89
C LEU A 97 2.93 -3.07 15.81
N LEU A 98 3.68 -2.68 14.77
CA LEU A 98 5.11 -2.96 14.67
C LEU A 98 5.95 -2.20 15.73
N GLN A 99 5.41 -1.11 16.28
CA GLN A 99 6.05 -0.29 17.33
C GLN A 99 5.58 -0.69 18.75
N ASP A 100 4.81 -1.78 18.89
CA ASP A 100 4.16 -2.20 20.15
C ASP A 100 3.24 -1.13 20.77
N GLU A 101 2.76 -0.17 19.97
CA GLU A 101 1.86 0.92 20.38
C GLU A 101 0.39 0.51 20.28
N PHE A 102 0.02 -0.58 20.95
CA PHE A 102 -1.31 -1.20 20.86
C PHE A 102 -2.47 -0.26 21.22
N ASP A 103 -2.31 0.57 22.25
CA ASP A 103 -3.34 1.51 22.70
C ASP A 103 -3.72 2.51 21.60
N LYS A 104 -2.70 3.05 20.90
CA LYS A 104 -2.91 3.98 19.79
C LYS A 104 -3.51 3.30 18.58
N ALA A 105 -3.11 2.05 18.31
CA ALA A 105 -3.70 1.25 17.23
C ALA A 105 -5.21 1.03 17.49
N SER A 106 -5.58 0.68 18.72
CA SER A 106 -6.99 0.51 19.13
C SER A 106 -7.78 1.80 18.98
N GLU A 107 -7.22 2.93 19.42
CA GLU A 107 -7.87 4.25 19.30
C GLU A 107 -8.16 4.62 17.84
N ILE A 108 -7.24 4.31 16.91
CA ILE A 108 -7.49 4.53 15.48
C ILE A 108 -8.62 3.63 14.99
N ILE A 109 -8.59 2.33 15.32
CA ILE A 109 -9.60 1.36 14.90
C ILE A 109 -11.00 1.77 15.36
N GLU A 110 -11.13 2.22 16.61
CA GLU A 110 -12.41 2.68 17.19
C GLU A 110 -12.95 3.95 16.49
N LYS A 111 -12.05 4.81 16.02
CA LYS A 111 -12.40 6.04 15.31
C LYS A 111 -12.60 5.85 13.82
N LEU A 112 -12.33 4.65 13.28
CA LEU A 112 -12.57 4.39 11.86
C LEU A 112 -14.05 4.61 11.55
N PRO A 113 -14.39 5.41 10.52
CA PRO A 113 -15.75 5.51 10.05
C PRO A 113 -16.13 4.19 9.36
N LEU A 114 -16.47 3.16 10.13
CA LEU A 114 -16.87 1.82 9.66
C LEU A 114 -18.26 1.81 8.99
N ASN A 115 -18.74 2.95 8.49
CA ASN A 115 -20.09 3.18 7.97
C ASN A 115 -20.47 2.35 6.72
N GLY A 116 -19.67 1.34 6.34
CA GLY A 116 -19.97 0.38 5.27
C GLY A 116 -19.86 -1.11 5.66
N VAL A 117 -19.38 -1.47 6.85
CA VAL A 117 -19.19 -2.89 7.24
C VAL A 117 -20.44 -3.49 7.89
N THR A 118 -21.36 -2.66 8.39
CA THR A 118 -22.61 -3.07 9.05
C THR A 118 -23.62 -3.77 8.13
N PHE A 119 -23.42 -3.80 6.81
CA PHE A 119 -24.32 -4.49 5.87
C PHE A 119 -23.95 -5.96 5.57
N LEU A 120 -22.81 -6.46 6.08
CA LEU A 120 -22.38 -7.85 5.84
C LEU A 120 -22.53 -8.78 7.05
N ILE A 121 -23.07 -8.28 8.17
CA ILE A 121 -23.31 -9.06 9.40
C ILE A 121 -24.78 -8.91 9.85
N LYS A 122 -25.71 -9.17 8.94
CA LYS A 122 -27.10 -9.53 9.27
C LYS A 122 -27.58 -10.67 8.39
#